data_AF-A0A2P5N712-F1
#
_entry.id   AF-A0A2P5N712-F1
#
_cell.length_a   1.000
_cell.length_b   1.000
_cell.length_c   1.000
_cell.angle_alpha   90.00
_cell.angle_beta   90.00
_cell.angle_gamma   90.00
#
_symmetry.space_group_name_H-M   'P 1'
#
loop_
_entity.id
_entity.type
_entity.pdbx_description
1 polymer ?
#
loop_
_entity_poly.entity_id
_entity_poly.type
_entity_poly.pdbx_seq_one_letter_code
_entity_poly.pdbx_strand_id
1 'polypeptide(L)' 'TLSAHPGLHNTSPTGDFCPRPDYRPLTKFEHRGLRLGHGVWDLIFTKA' A
#
# COMPACT_ATOMS: atom_id res chain seq x y z
N THR A 1 -12.32 -9.02 -4.78
CA THR A 1 -10.95 -8.47 -4.60
C THR A 1 -10.99 -6.97 -4.86
N LEU A 2 -10.14 -6.16 -4.23
CA LEU A 2 -10.17 -4.70 -4.41
C LEU A 2 -10.00 -4.32 -5.91
N SER A 3 -9.11 -5.04 -6.60
CA SER A 3 -8.86 -4.88 -8.04
C SER A 3 -10.01 -5.33 -8.95
N ALA A 4 -10.99 -6.08 -8.45
CA ALA A 4 -12.18 -6.47 -9.23
C ALA A 4 -13.33 -5.47 -9.07
N HIS A 5 -13.17 -4.42 -8.25
CA HIS A 5 -14.22 -3.44 -8.07
C HIS A 5 -14.20 -2.43 -9.22
N PRO A 6 -15.30 -2.29 -9.99
CA PRO A 6 -15.31 -1.50 -11.22
C PRO A 6 -15.11 0.01 -11.00
N GLY A 7 -15.36 0.52 -9.79
CA GLY A 7 -15.18 1.94 -9.45
C GLY A 7 -13.84 2.30 -8.80
N LEU A 8 -12.91 1.35 -8.66
CA LEU A 8 -11.62 1.56 -8.00
C LEU A 8 -10.48 1.17 -8.94
N HIS A 9 -9.58 2.12 -9.19
CA HIS A 9 -8.40 1.91 -10.02
C HIS A 9 -7.15 1.83 -9.15
N ASN A 10 -6.37 0.74 -9.28
CA ASN A 10 -5.09 0.60 -8.56
C ASN A 10 -4.08 1.59 -9.14
N THR A 11 -3.37 2.30 -8.28
CA THR A 11 -2.33 3.26 -8.69
C THR A 11 -0.93 2.64 -8.79
N SER A 12 -0.78 1.38 -8.42
CA SER A 12 0.50 0.66 -8.56
C SER A 12 0.90 0.53 -10.04
N PRO A 13 2.15 0.85 -10.42
CA PRO A 13 2.64 0.69 -11.79
C PRO A 13 2.61 -0.76 -12.30
N THR A 14 2.74 -1.73 -11.40
CA THR A 14 2.78 -3.17 -11.72
C THR A 14 1.43 -3.84 -11.53
N GLY A 15 0.46 -3.16 -10.90
CA GLY A 15 -0.86 -3.70 -10.58
C GLY A 15 -0.93 -4.45 -9.25
N ASP A 16 0.19 -4.54 -8.52
CA ASP A 16 0.31 -5.20 -7.23
C ASP A 16 0.30 -4.16 -6.10
N PHE A 17 1.44 -3.93 -5.45
CA PHE A 17 1.57 -3.02 -4.32
C PHE A 17 2.22 -1.70 -4.75
N CYS A 18 1.85 -0.61 -4.10
CA CYS A 18 2.49 0.67 -4.30
C CYS A 18 3.76 0.77 -3.44
N PRO A 19 4.81 1.46 -3.92
CA PRO A 19 5.87 1.90 -3.03
C PRO A 19 5.27 2.80 -1.95
N ARG A 20 5.88 2.77 -0.77
CA ARG A 20 5.46 3.62 0.35
C ARG A 20 5.51 5.09 -0.08
N PRO A 21 4.41 5.85 -0.03
CA PRO A 21 4.40 7.24 -0.45
C PRO A 21 4.98 8.17 0.63
N ASP A 22 5.57 9.28 0.21
CA ASP A 22 6.25 10.24 1.10
C ASP A 22 5.30 10.89 2.12
N TYR A 23 4.02 11.04 1.77
CA TYR A 23 3.01 11.63 2.65
C TYR A 23 2.59 10.71 3.80
N ARG A 24 3.00 9.42 3.78
CA ARG A 24 2.59 8.46 4.80
C ARG A 24 3.67 8.37 5.88
N PRO A 25 3.45 8.87 7.10
CA PRO A 25 4.39 8.73 8.20
C PRO A 25 4.42 7.31 8.77
N LEU A 26 5.56 6.93 9.36
CA LEU A 26 5.78 5.57 9.87
C LEU A 26 5.07 5.38 11.19
N THR A 27 4.27 4.31 11.31
CA THR A 27 3.59 4.01 12.57
C THR A 27 4.49 3.22 13.51
N LYS A 28 4.20 3.25 14.82
CA LYS A 28 4.95 2.47 15.83
C LYS A 28 4.92 0.96 15.55
N PHE A 29 3.83 0.45 14.98
CA PHE A 29 3.67 -0.97 14.64
C PHE A 29 4.58 -1.38 13.49
N GLU A 30 4.66 -0.55 12.44
CA GLU A 30 5.55 -0.77 11.31
C GLU A 30 7.02 -0.73 11.74
N HIS A 31 7.39 0.18 12.65
CA HIS A 31 8.76 0.26 13.16
C HIS A 31 9.18 -1.04 13.86
N ARG A 32 8.29 -1.60 14.70
CA ARG A 32 8.52 -2.89 15.34
C ARG A 32 8.57 -4.02 14.31
N GLY A 33 7.69 -3.97 13.31
CA GLY A 33 7.60 -4.98 12.26
C GLY A 33 8.85 -5.04 11.40
N LEU A 34 9.32 -3.90 10.91
CA LEU A 34 10.53 -3.77 10.11
C LEU A 34 11.77 -4.27 10.86
N ARG A 35 11.87 -3.98 12.17
CA ARG A 35 12.95 -4.50 13.02
C ARG A 35 12.95 -6.03 13.15
N LEU A 36 11.80 -6.66 12.96
CA LEU A 36 11.61 -8.12 12.99
C LEU A 36 11.58 -8.75 11.58
N GLY A 37 11.82 -7.97 10.52
CA GLY A 37 11.81 -8.45 9.13
C GLY A 37 10.42 -8.59 8.51
N HIS A 38 9.39 -7.98 9.09
CA HIS A 38 8.05 -7.96 8.48
C HIS A 38 7.97 -6.88 7.39
N GLY A 39 7.51 -7.29 6.21
CA GLY A 39 7.19 -6.38 5.11
C GLY A 39 5.94 -5.54 5.39
N VAL A 40 5.88 -4.38 4.76
CA VAL A 40 4.71 -3.51 4.75
C VAL A 40 4.36 -3.23 3.29
N TRP A 41 3.11 -3.46 2.92
CA TRP A 41 2.64 -3.26 1.56
C TRP A 41 1.54 -2.21 1.54
N ASP A 42 1.76 -1.15 0.77
CA ASP A 42 0.81 -0.06 0.61
C ASP A 42 -0.08 -0.33 -0.62
N LEU A 43 -1.40 -0.18 -0.46
CA LEU A 43 -2.39 -0.31 -1.53
C LEU A 43 -3.10 1.03 -1.69
N ILE A 44 -2.91 1.68 -2.83
CA ILE A 44 -3.47 3.02 -3.09
C ILE A 44 -4.38 2.91 -4.31
N PHE A 45 -5.66 3.22 -4.11
CA PHE A 45 -6.68 3.19 -5.15
C PHE A 45 -7.30 4.57 -5.31
N THR A 46 -7.56 4.95 -6.56
CA THR A 46 -8.32 6.15 -6.90
C THR A 46 -9.72 5.74 -7.36
N LYS A 47 -10.72 6.55 -7.03
CA LYS A 47 -12.07 6.37 -7.58
C LYS A 47 -12.06 6.82 -9.04
N ALA A 48 -12.62 5.99 -9.92
CA ALA A 48 -12.88 6.33 -11.32
C ALA A 48 -14.13 7.20 -11.47
#